data_AF-A0A2E8CS40-F1
#
_entry.id   AF-A0A2E8CS40-F1
#
_cell.length_a   1.000
_cell.length_b   1.000
_cell.length_c   1.000
_cell.angle_alpha   90.00
_cell.angle_beta   90.00
_cell.angle_gamma   90.00
#
_symmetry.space_group_name_H-M   'P 1'
#
loop_
_entity.id
_entity.type
_entity.pdbx_description
1 polymer ?
#
loop_
_entity_poly.entity_id
_entity_poly.type
_entity_poly.pdbx_seq_one_letter_code
_entity_poly.pdbx_strand_id
1 'polypeptide(L)'
;MVWKEEWWSSSVETGGGSRWSEFANQSDAFITSGLTITGILLIVLGVTPWMVRFSRFTRLVWLMIPATLIVFVDGFARWVSSGYELGMAIEHVLQIGTPILFLMACLRPEFSRRWIRVALILSAMTFLGHALYAIGFYTVPLNFKMMTQGLLGLSDKETINLLLVAGWLDIGAAVGVFFLATRIPSLIYMIFWGGVTALARVASNFDRSADFSGFDPWLVETLVRTPHWLIPLLIMVLVKRGHVRMALARQ
;
A
#
# COMPACT_ATOMS: atom_id res chain seq x y z
N MET A 1 0.41 4.33 16.64
CA MET A 1 1.15 3.48 17.61
C MET A 1 1.62 4.27 18.82
N VAL A 2 2.40 5.35 18.63
CA VAL A 2 2.90 6.19 19.74
C VAL A 2 1.75 6.79 20.56
N TRP A 3 0.63 7.11 19.91
CA TRP A 3 -0.58 7.65 20.54
C TRP A 3 -1.52 6.63 21.19
N LYS A 4 -1.17 5.34 21.24
CA LYS A 4 -1.99 4.34 21.93
C LYS A 4 -1.69 4.37 23.42
N GLU A 5 -2.47 5.16 24.15
CA GLU A 5 -2.33 5.36 25.60
C GLU A 5 -2.17 4.04 26.37
N GLU A 6 -3.03 3.06 26.10
CA GLU A 6 -3.00 1.72 26.72
C GLU A 6 -1.61 1.05 26.67
N TRP A 7 -0.83 1.31 25.63
CA TRP A 7 0.48 0.67 25.43
C TRP A 7 1.62 1.42 26.11
N TRP A 8 1.46 2.72 26.32
CA TRP A 8 2.58 3.60 26.68
C TRP A 8 2.40 4.29 28.02
N SER A 9 1.18 4.44 28.53
CA SER A 9 0.89 5.15 29.78
C SER A 9 1.72 4.61 30.95
N SER A 10 1.74 3.29 31.15
CA SER A 10 2.55 2.64 32.20
C SER A 10 4.04 3.01 32.10
N SER A 11 4.61 2.96 30.90
CA SER A 11 6.04 3.29 30.66
C SER A 11 6.33 4.78 30.85
N VAL A 12 5.43 5.65 30.40
CA VAL A 12 5.55 7.11 30.53
C VAL A 12 5.44 7.54 31.99
N GLU A 13 4.45 7.00 32.70
CA GLU A 13 4.16 7.36 34.09
C GLU A 13 5.20 6.81 35.08
N THR A 14 5.74 5.62 34.83
CA THR A 14 6.80 5.04 35.68
C THR A 14 8.21 5.55 35.36
N GLY A 15 8.50 5.85 34.08
CA GLY A 15 9.83 6.24 33.63
C GLY A 15 10.11 7.75 33.61
N GLY A 16 9.08 8.59 33.51
CA GLY A 16 9.22 10.05 33.33
C GLY A 16 8.52 10.92 34.37
N GLY A 17 7.67 10.34 35.23
CA GLY A 17 6.92 11.08 36.26
C GLY A 17 5.85 12.04 35.73
N SER A 18 5.68 12.14 34.41
CA SER A 18 4.64 12.93 33.75
C SER A 18 3.40 12.09 33.49
N ARG A 19 2.22 12.71 33.62
CA ARG A 19 0.96 12.06 33.22
C ARG A 19 0.94 11.89 31.70
N TRP A 20 0.24 10.85 31.21
CA TRP A 20 0.04 10.65 29.78
C TRP A 20 -0.38 11.93 29.03
N SER A 21 -1.29 12.72 29.63
CA SER A 21 -1.76 13.98 29.05
C SER A 21 -0.65 15.01 28.82
N GLU A 22 0.36 15.03 29.68
CA GLU A 22 1.49 15.95 29.55
C GLU A 22 2.47 15.49 28.48
N PHE A 23 2.80 14.18 28.45
CA PHE A 23 3.56 13.59 27.36
C PHE A 23 2.88 13.84 26.02
N ALA A 24 1.56 13.70 25.96
CA ALA A 24 0.82 13.89 24.74
C ALA A 24 0.91 15.33 24.21
N ASN A 25 0.85 16.31 25.10
CA ASN A 25 0.95 17.73 24.70
C ASN A 25 2.36 18.17 24.29
N GLN A 26 3.40 17.44 24.70
CA GLN A 26 4.80 17.84 24.46
C GLN A 26 5.51 17.00 23.37
N SER A 27 4.97 15.85 23.01
CA SER A 27 5.64 14.89 22.13
C SER A 27 5.46 15.17 20.63
N ASP A 28 4.56 16.08 20.23
CA ASP A 28 4.27 16.40 18.82
C ASP A 28 5.51 16.76 18.00
N ALA A 29 6.37 17.63 18.52
CA ALA A 29 7.58 18.07 17.79
C ALA A 29 8.57 16.92 17.57
N PHE A 30 8.73 16.06 18.59
CA PHE A 30 9.60 14.89 18.51
C PHE A 30 9.04 13.84 17.54
N ILE A 31 7.74 13.56 17.62
CA ILE A 31 7.05 12.61 16.75
C ILE A 31 7.11 13.10 15.30
N THR A 32 6.82 14.37 15.06
CA THR A 32 6.90 14.99 13.73
C THR A 32 8.31 14.85 13.16
N SER A 33 9.34 15.17 13.95
CA SER A 33 10.74 14.99 13.53
C SER A 33 11.07 13.53 13.20
N GLY A 34 10.58 12.58 14.01
CA GLY A 34 10.74 11.15 13.76
C GLY A 34 10.06 10.68 12.47
N LEU A 35 8.86 11.18 12.18
CA LEU A 35 8.13 10.91 10.94
C LEU A 35 8.88 11.50 9.73
N THR A 36 9.40 12.72 9.83
CA THR A 36 10.20 13.35 8.76
C THR A 36 11.46 12.54 8.46
N ILE A 37 12.21 12.13 9.49
CA ILE A 37 13.41 11.30 9.32
C ILE A 37 13.04 9.96 8.65
N THR A 38 11.97 9.31 9.11
CA THR A 38 11.48 8.05 8.53
C THR A 38 11.10 8.22 7.05
N GLY A 39 10.41 9.31 6.71
CA GLY A 39 10.06 9.65 5.34
C GLY A 39 11.29 9.85 4.45
N ILE A 40 12.29 10.61 4.90
CA ILE A 40 13.54 10.81 4.18
C ILE A 40 14.28 9.48 3.96
N LEU A 41 14.35 8.64 5.00
CA LEU A 41 14.95 7.30 4.89
C LEU A 41 14.23 6.44 3.85
N LEU A 42 12.90 6.43 3.84
CA LEU A 42 12.10 5.70 2.85
C LEU A 42 12.32 6.22 1.42
N ILE A 43 12.45 7.53 1.22
CA ILE A 43 12.77 8.12 -0.09
C ILE A 43 14.14 7.62 -0.57
N VAL A 44 15.17 7.70 0.27
CA VAL A 44 16.52 7.21 -0.07
C VAL A 44 16.46 5.73 -0.42
N LEU A 45 15.82 4.91 0.41
CA LEU A 45 15.66 3.48 0.20
C LEU A 45 14.89 3.17 -1.10
N GLY A 46 13.88 3.97 -1.45
CA GLY A 46 13.10 3.82 -2.68
C GLY A 46 13.87 4.09 -3.98
N VAL A 47 14.97 4.85 -3.92
CA VAL A 47 15.85 5.10 -5.07
C VAL A 47 16.90 4.00 -5.23
N THR A 48 17.27 3.29 -4.15
CA THR A 48 18.32 2.25 -4.20
C THR A 48 18.09 1.13 -5.24
N PRO A 49 16.85 0.65 -5.53
CA PRO A 49 16.60 -0.35 -6.57
C PRO A 49 17.15 0.03 -7.95
N TRP A 50 17.18 1.32 -8.28
CA TRP A 50 17.66 1.83 -9.57
C TRP A 50 19.19 1.71 -9.69
N MET A 51 19.90 1.74 -8.56
CA MET A 51 21.34 1.66 -8.51
C MET A 51 21.87 0.23 -8.55
N VAL A 52 21.10 -0.75 -8.06
CA VAL A 52 21.49 -2.18 -7.99
C VAL A 52 21.81 -2.76 -9.38
N ARG A 53 21.34 -2.13 -10.46
CA ARG A 53 21.64 -2.53 -11.84
C ARG A 53 23.10 -2.36 -12.24
N PHE A 54 23.87 -1.54 -11.52
CA PHE A 54 25.30 -1.36 -11.74
C PHE A 54 26.09 -2.36 -10.90
N SER A 55 27.05 -3.08 -11.51
CA SER A 55 27.81 -4.17 -10.88
C SER A 55 28.41 -3.81 -9.51
N ARG A 56 28.91 -2.58 -9.37
CA ARG A 56 29.49 -2.03 -8.13
C ARG A 56 28.48 -1.81 -6.98
N PHE A 57 27.18 -1.74 -7.27
CA PHE A 57 26.13 -1.41 -6.30
C PHE A 57 25.17 -2.57 -6.03
N THR A 58 25.48 -3.78 -6.50
CA THR A 58 24.64 -4.98 -6.30
C THR A 58 24.34 -5.26 -4.82
N ARG A 59 25.28 -4.93 -3.91
CA ARG A 59 25.08 -5.09 -2.45
C ARG A 59 24.02 -4.16 -1.85
N LEU A 60 23.63 -3.08 -2.54
CA LEU A 60 22.57 -2.18 -2.05
C LEU A 60 21.20 -2.87 -1.98
N VAL A 61 21.04 -4.02 -2.65
CA VAL A 61 19.82 -4.83 -2.56
C VAL A 61 19.47 -5.21 -1.11
N TRP A 62 20.46 -5.35 -0.23
CA TRP A 62 20.24 -5.71 1.17
C TRP A 62 19.57 -4.59 1.98
N LEU A 63 19.59 -3.34 1.48
CA LEU A 63 18.82 -2.23 2.06
C LEU A 63 17.30 -2.42 1.95
N MET A 64 16.85 -3.40 1.15
CA MET A 64 15.43 -3.77 1.13
C MET A 64 14.97 -4.43 2.43
N ILE A 65 15.86 -5.04 3.21
CA ILE A 65 15.51 -5.62 4.51
C ILE A 65 15.05 -4.52 5.49
N PRO A 66 15.84 -3.47 5.78
CA PRO A 66 15.37 -2.38 6.62
C PRO A 66 14.20 -1.61 5.97
N ALA A 67 14.14 -1.48 4.63
CA ALA A 67 12.98 -0.88 3.97
C ALA A 67 11.68 -1.66 4.25
N THR A 68 11.73 -3.00 4.14
CA THR A 68 10.61 -3.87 4.50
C THR A 68 10.21 -3.68 5.96
N LEU A 69 11.16 -3.60 6.88
CA LEU A 69 10.87 -3.42 8.30
C LEU A 69 10.15 -2.09 8.56
N ILE A 70 10.60 -0.99 7.96
CA ILE A 70 9.96 0.32 8.15
C ILE A 70 8.54 0.31 7.59
N VAL A 71 8.33 -0.19 6.37
CA VAL A 71 6.98 -0.25 5.76
C VAL A 71 6.07 -1.24 6.49
N PHE A 72 6.63 -2.31 7.05
CA PHE A 72 5.89 -3.21 7.92
C PHE A 72 5.41 -2.50 9.18
N VAL A 73 6.27 -1.71 9.84
CA VAL A 73 5.88 -0.91 11.01
C VAL A 73 4.81 0.12 10.65
N ASP A 74 4.89 0.76 9.48
CA ASP A 74 3.82 1.67 9.00
C ASP A 74 2.48 0.94 8.79
N GLY A 75 2.49 -0.19 8.08
CA GLY A 75 1.28 -0.99 7.88
C GLY A 75 0.69 -1.50 9.19
N PHE A 76 1.55 -1.93 10.12
CA PHE A 76 1.15 -2.32 11.47
C PHE A 76 0.56 -1.15 12.26
N ALA A 77 1.13 0.05 12.13
CA ALA A 77 0.59 1.27 12.72
C ALA A 77 -0.82 1.58 12.22
N ARG A 78 -1.06 1.45 10.91
CA ARG A 78 -2.37 1.67 10.28
C ARG A 78 -3.40 0.64 10.75
N TRP A 79 -3.02 -0.63 10.88
CA TRP A 79 -3.87 -1.68 11.44
C TRP A 79 -4.26 -1.42 12.90
N VAL A 80 -3.31 -0.98 13.73
CA VAL A 80 -3.58 -0.60 15.12
C VAL A 80 -4.49 0.63 15.21
N SER A 81 -4.31 1.59 14.31
CA SER A 81 -5.12 2.80 14.24
C SER A 81 -6.56 2.54 13.76
N SER A 82 -6.79 1.50 12.96
CA SER A 82 -8.15 1.10 12.55
C SER A 82 -8.88 0.23 13.58
N GLY A 83 -8.29 -0.02 14.75
CA GLY A 83 -8.90 -0.92 15.74
C GLY A 83 -8.76 -2.40 15.35
N TYR A 84 -7.66 -2.77 14.70
CA TYR A 84 -7.31 -4.14 14.35
C TYR A 84 -8.19 -4.79 13.27
N GLU A 85 -8.86 -3.98 12.45
CA GLU A 85 -9.64 -4.48 11.30
C GLU A 85 -8.74 -5.24 10.30
N LEU A 86 -9.11 -6.50 10.00
CA LEU A 86 -8.34 -7.34 9.08
C LEU A 86 -8.19 -6.71 7.69
N GLY A 87 -9.19 -5.92 7.26
CA GLY A 87 -9.18 -5.19 5.99
C GLY A 87 -7.95 -4.31 5.85
N MET A 88 -7.64 -3.48 6.85
CA MET A 88 -6.44 -2.64 6.86
C MET A 88 -5.16 -3.46 6.77
N ALA A 89 -5.08 -4.57 7.51
CA ALA A 89 -3.87 -5.41 7.51
C ALA A 89 -3.60 -5.97 6.11
N ILE A 90 -4.62 -6.54 5.46
CA ILE A 90 -4.46 -7.17 4.14
C ILE A 90 -4.37 -6.15 3.00
N GLU A 91 -4.91 -4.93 3.15
CA GLU A 91 -4.72 -3.81 2.22
C GLU A 91 -3.22 -3.44 2.07
N HIS A 92 -2.45 -3.47 3.16
CA HIS A 92 -1.07 -2.99 3.15
C HIS A 92 -0.03 -4.06 2.77
N VAL A 93 -0.43 -5.33 2.58
CA VAL A 93 0.53 -6.43 2.35
C VAL A 93 1.31 -6.28 1.05
N LEU A 94 0.74 -5.70 -0.01
CA LEU A 94 1.49 -5.50 -1.25
C LEU A 94 2.52 -4.38 -1.11
N GLN A 95 2.24 -3.34 -0.35
CA GLN A 95 3.20 -2.27 -0.05
C GLN A 95 4.41 -2.85 0.72
N ILE A 96 4.12 -3.63 1.78
CA ILE A 96 5.14 -4.33 2.59
C ILE A 96 5.90 -5.36 1.75
N GLY A 97 5.18 -6.10 0.91
CA GLY A 97 5.72 -7.17 0.08
C GLY A 97 6.54 -6.68 -1.12
N THR A 98 6.38 -5.43 -1.55
CA THR A 98 7.11 -4.88 -2.71
C THR A 98 8.64 -4.92 -2.55
N PRO A 99 9.25 -4.40 -1.46
CA PRO A 99 10.69 -4.55 -1.24
C PRO A 99 11.14 -6.02 -1.15
N ILE A 100 10.30 -6.91 -0.63
CA ILE A 100 10.58 -8.37 -0.59
C ILE A 100 10.57 -8.95 -2.00
N LEU A 101 9.58 -8.61 -2.82
CA LEU A 101 9.50 -9.03 -4.22
C LEU A 101 10.70 -8.52 -5.00
N PHE A 102 11.15 -7.28 -4.77
CA PHE A 102 12.35 -6.75 -5.40
C PHE A 102 13.60 -7.54 -4.98
N LEU A 103 13.79 -7.80 -3.68
CA LEU A 103 14.88 -8.63 -3.17
C LEU A 103 14.87 -10.04 -3.79
N MET A 104 13.70 -10.68 -3.86
CA MET A 104 13.54 -11.99 -4.52
C MET A 104 13.94 -11.97 -6.00
N ALA A 105 13.63 -10.88 -6.71
CA ALA A 105 13.97 -10.72 -8.13
C ALA A 105 15.47 -10.49 -8.36
N CYS A 106 16.17 -9.84 -7.42
CA CYS A 106 17.62 -9.61 -7.53
C CYS A 106 18.46 -10.82 -7.09
N LEU A 107 18.00 -11.59 -6.10
CA LEU A 107 18.74 -12.74 -5.57
C LEU A 107 18.59 -14.02 -6.41
N ARG A 108 17.71 -14.04 -7.40
CA ARG A 108 17.46 -15.20 -8.26
C ARG A 108 17.54 -14.78 -9.73
N PRO A 109 18.16 -15.57 -10.63
CA PRO A 109 18.44 -15.13 -12.00
C PRO A 109 17.23 -14.79 -12.88
N GLU A 110 15.99 -15.11 -12.49
CA GLU A 110 14.79 -14.89 -13.30
C GLU A 110 13.56 -14.70 -12.42
N PHE A 111 12.51 -14.06 -12.97
CA PHE A 111 11.18 -14.00 -12.36
C PHE A 111 10.56 -15.40 -12.27
N SER A 112 10.92 -16.12 -11.20
CA SER A 112 10.49 -17.50 -10.98
C SER A 112 8.97 -17.63 -10.82
N ARG A 113 8.46 -18.86 -11.01
CA ARG A 113 7.06 -19.20 -10.70
C ARG A 113 6.67 -18.85 -9.27
N ARG A 114 7.62 -18.95 -8.34
CA ARG A 114 7.41 -18.59 -6.93
C ARG A 114 7.20 -17.09 -6.79
N TRP A 115 8.02 -16.28 -7.46
CA TRP A 115 7.86 -14.83 -7.48
C TRP A 115 6.47 -14.41 -7.97
N ILE A 116 6.05 -14.95 -9.13
CA ILE A 116 4.74 -14.63 -9.73
C ILE A 116 3.59 -15.04 -8.80
N ARG A 117 3.66 -16.23 -8.19
CA ARG A 117 2.64 -16.67 -7.23
C ARG A 117 2.55 -15.76 -6.00
N VAL A 118 3.68 -15.38 -5.41
CA VAL A 118 3.70 -14.47 -4.26
C VAL A 118 3.13 -13.11 -4.66
N ALA A 119 3.54 -12.56 -5.80
CA ALA A 119 3.03 -11.28 -6.29
C ALA A 119 1.51 -11.31 -6.54
N LEU A 120 0.98 -12.38 -7.15
CA LEU A 120 -0.46 -12.58 -7.33
C LEU A 120 -1.22 -12.62 -6.00
N ILE A 121 -0.70 -13.36 -5.01
CA ILE A 121 -1.32 -13.44 -3.68
C ILE A 121 -1.35 -12.07 -3.01
N LEU A 122 -0.23 -11.34 -3.01
CA LEU A 122 -0.16 -10.02 -2.39
C LEU A 122 -1.12 -9.03 -3.07
N SER A 123 -1.19 -9.02 -4.40
CA SER A 123 -2.14 -8.20 -5.15
C SER A 123 -3.59 -8.57 -4.84
N ALA A 124 -3.93 -9.86 -4.82
CA ALA A 124 -5.28 -10.31 -4.50
C ALA A 124 -5.70 -9.93 -3.07
N MET A 125 -4.82 -10.14 -2.08
CA MET A 125 -5.08 -9.77 -0.68
C MET A 125 -5.32 -8.27 -0.52
N THR A 126 -4.54 -7.44 -1.23
CA THR A 126 -4.67 -5.98 -1.19
C THR A 126 -6.02 -5.51 -1.73
N PHE A 127 -6.43 -6.04 -2.89
CA PHE A 127 -7.74 -5.74 -3.48
C PHE A 127 -8.89 -6.29 -2.63
N LEU A 128 -8.72 -7.45 -1.99
CA LEU A 128 -9.69 -7.95 -1.02
C LEU A 128 -9.81 -7.02 0.21
N GLY A 129 -8.70 -6.45 0.68
CA GLY A 129 -8.70 -5.42 1.72
C GLY A 129 -9.55 -4.21 1.35
N HIS A 130 -9.32 -3.65 0.16
CA HIS A 130 -10.15 -2.57 -0.39
C HIS A 130 -11.64 -2.95 -0.45
N ALA A 131 -11.92 -4.16 -0.94
CA ALA A 131 -13.29 -4.63 -1.08
C ALA A 131 -14.03 -4.66 0.25
N LEU A 132 -13.40 -5.13 1.33
CA LEU A 132 -14.04 -5.21 2.66
C LEU A 132 -14.52 -3.83 3.15
N TYR A 133 -13.77 -2.77 2.86
CA TYR A 133 -14.24 -1.40 3.12
C TYR A 133 -15.34 -0.98 2.15
N ALA A 134 -15.14 -1.19 0.85
CA ALA A 134 -16.01 -0.69 -0.19
C ALA A 134 -17.42 -1.32 -0.17
N ILE A 135 -17.54 -2.60 0.23
CA ILE A 135 -18.83 -3.29 0.39
C ILE A 135 -19.51 -3.01 1.74
N GLY A 136 -18.84 -2.30 2.65
CA GLY A 136 -19.38 -1.96 3.97
C GLY A 136 -19.24 -3.07 5.03
N PHE A 137 -18.35 -4.05 4.84
CA PHE A 137 -18.01 -4.99 5.92
C PHE A 137 -17.31 -4.26 7.08
N TYR A 138 -16.46 -3.28 6.75
CA TYR A 138 -15.96 -2.26 7.68
C TYR A 138 -16.51 -0.88 7.32
N THR A 139 -16.31 0.10 8.20
CA THR A 139 -16.74 1.47 7.93
C THR A 139 -15.98 2.03 6.74
N VAL A 140 -16.69 2.44 5.69
CA VAL A 140 -16.09 3.08 4.51
C VAL A 140 -15.29 4.32 4.96
N PRO A 141 -13.97 4.39 4.71
CA PRO A 141 -13.18 5.50 5.21
C PRO A 141 -13.67 6.83 4.63
N LEU A 142 -13.81 7.84 5.49
CA LEU A 142 -14.36 9.14 5.12
C LEU A 142 -13.61 9.79 3.95
N ASN A 143 -12.28 9.67 3.93
CA ASN A 143 -11.45 10.22 2.86
C ASN A 143 -11.80 9.63 1.48
N PHE A 144 -12.05 8.32 1.38
CA PHE A 144 -12.46 7.72 0.11
C PHE A 144 -13.82 8.24 -0.37
N LYS A 145 -14.77 8.45 0.55
CA LYS A 145 -16.08 9.03 0.22
C LYS A 145 -15.92 10.46 -0.29
N MET A 146 -15.23 11.32 0.47
CA MET A 146 -15.00 12.71 0.10
C MET A 146 -14.24 12.85 -1.22
N MET A 147 -13.20 12.05 -1.44
CA MET A 147 -12.45 12.04 -2.70
C MET A 147 -13.34 11.65 -3.89
N THR A 148 -14.19 10.65 -3.72
CA THR A 148 -15.12 10.19 -4.77
C THR A 148 -16.16 11.28 -5.08
N GLN A 149 -16.74 11.89 -4.05
CA GLN A 149 -17.71 12.98 -4.18
C GLN A 149 -17.08 14.21 -4.83
N GLY A 150 -15.89 14.62 -4.37
CA GLY A 150 -15.18 15.78 -4.88
C GLY A 150 -14.78 15.65 -6.35
N LEU A 151 -14.35 14.45 -6.78
CA LEU A 151 -13.94 14.22 -8.17
C LEU A 151 -15.11 14.00 -9.12
N LEU A 152 -16.18 13.34 -8.67
CA LEU A 152 -17.28 12.92 -9.55
C LEU A 152 -18.56 13.74 -9.38
N GLY A 153 -18.64 14.61 -8.37
CA GLY A 153 -19.83 15.42 -8.09
C GLY A 153 -21.03 14.61 -7.61
N LEU A 154 -20.81 13.41 -7.08
CA LEU A 154 -21.86 12.47 -6.67
C LEU A 154 -22.42 12.80 -5.28
N SER A 155 -23.70 12.49 -5.06
CA SER A 155 -24.29 12.47 -3.72
C SER A 155 -23.71 11.36 -2.84
N ASP A 156 -23.96 11.41 -1.52
CA ASP A 156 -23.57 10.34 -0.58
C ASP A 156 -24.09 8.97 -1.04
N LYS A 157 -25.36 8.89 -1.43
CA LYS A 157 -26.00 7.63 -1.85
C LYS A 157 -25.37 7.07 -3.13
N GLU A 158 -25.12 7.94 -4.13
CA GLU A 158 -24.47 7.54 -5.38
C GLU A 158 -23.03 7.09 -5.15
N THR A 159 -22.31 7.77 -4.25
CA THR A 159 -20.95 7.42 -3.86
C THR A 159 -20.91 6.04 -3.21
N ILE A 160 -21.79 5.75 -2.26
CA ILE A 160 -21.87 4.42 -1.64
C ILE A 160 -22.21 3.34 -2.67
N ASN A 161 -23.14 3.61 -3.59
CA ASN A 161 -23.48 2.64 -4.64
C ASN A 161 -22.28 2.35 -5.57
N LEU A 162 -21.54 3.39 -5.97
CA LEU A 162 -20.34 3.23 -6.79
C LEU A 162 -19.26 2.42 -6.06
N LEU A 163 -19.02 2.72 -4.79
CA LEU A 163 -18.04 2.00 -3.97
C LEU A 163 -18.46 0.54 -3.77
N LEU A 164 -19.74 0.26 -3.58
CA LEU A 164 -20.25 -1.11 -3.47
C LEU A 164 -19.97 -1.91 -4.76
N VAL A 165 -20.23 -1.31 -5.93
CA VAL A 165 -19.91 -1.93 -7.23
C VAL A 165 -18.40 -2.17 -7.36
N ALA A 166 -17.58 -1.18 -7.02
CA ALA A 166 -16.13 -1.32 -7.03
C ALA A 166 -15.65 -2.44 -6.10
N GLY A 167 -16.21 -2.56 -4.89
CA GLY A 167 -15.87 -3.61 -3.93
C GLY A 167 -16.18 -5.02 -4.44
N TRP A 168 -17.30 -5.21 -5.13
CA TRP A 168 -17.61 -6.50 -5.77
C TRP A 168 -16.68 -6.81 -6.95
N LEU A 169 -16.29 -5.80 -7.72
CA LEU A 169 -15.31 -5.96 -8.79
C LEU A 169 -13.92 -6.28 -8.23
N ASP A 170 -13.53 -5.67 -7.10
CA ASP A 170 -12.28 -5.96 -6.38
C ASP A 170 -12.23 -7.44 -5.93
N ILE A 171 -13.32 -7.97 -5.36
CA ILE A 171 -13.43 -9.40 -5.01
C ILE A 171 -13.32 -10.27 -6.26
N GLY A 172 -14.08 -9.93 -7.31
CA GLY A 172 -14.07 -10.67 -8.57
C GLY A 172 -12.68 -10.71 -9.22
N ALA A 173 -11.94 -9.60 -9.17
CA ALA A 173 -10.58 -9.52 -9.65
C ALA A 173 -9.60 -10.30 -8.76
N ALA A 174 -9.70 -10.16 -7.43
CA ALA A 174 -8.84 -10.87 -6.48
C ALA A 174 -8.96 -12.39 -6.61
N VAL A 175 -10.16 -12.91 -6.82
CA VAL A 175 -10.40 -14.35 -7.07
C VAL A 175 -10.02 -14.73 -8.50
N GLY A 176 -10.45 -13.94 -9.49
CA GLY A 176 -10.25 -14.20 -10.91
C GLY A 176 -8.78 -14.25 -11.33
N VAL A 177 -7.89 -13.51 -10.64
CA VAL A 177 -6.46 -13.44 -11.00
C VAL A 177 -5.76 -14.82 -10.96
N PHE A 178 -6.29 -15.77 -10.18
CA PHE A 178 -5.73 -17.11 -10.06
C PHE A 178 -6.10 -18.04 -11.21
N PHE A 179 -7.22 -17.81 -11.91
CA PHE A 179 -7.70 -18.69 -12.98
C PHE A 179 -7.20 -18.24 -14.35
N LEU A 180 -6.79 -19.18 -15.20
CA LEU A 180 -6.15 -18.84 -16.49
C LEU A 180 -7.06 -18.03 -17.41
N ALA A 181 -8.35 -18.33 -17.43
CA ALA A 181 -9.34 -17.66 -18.29
C ALA A 181 -9.61 -16.20 -17.88
N THR A 182 -9.60 -15.92 -16.57
CA THR A 182 -9.96 -14.60 -16.02
C THR A 182 -8.75 -13.78 -15.57
N ARG A 183 -7.55 -14.37 -15.51
CA ARG A 183 -6.32 -13.70 -15.04
C ARG A 183 -6.02 -12.38 -15.74
N ILE A 184 -6.04 -12.35 -17.07
CA ILE A 184 -5.72 -11.13 -17.82
C ILE A 184 -6.78 -10.04 -17.58
N PRO A 185 -8.10 -10.32 -17.70
CA PRO A 185 -9.14 -9.37 -17.29
C PRO A 185 -8.97 -8.85 -15.85
N SER A 186 -8.72 -9.74 -14.87
CA SER A 186 -8.51 -9.35 -13.48
C SER A 186 -7.29 -8.44 -13.30
N LEU A 187 -6.17 -8.74 -13.98
CA LEU A 187 -4.98 -7.89 -13.94
C LEU A 187 -5.26 -6.52 -14.58
N ILE A 188 -5.99 -6.46 -15.70
CA ILE A 188 -6.36 -5.18 -16.32
C ILE A 188 -7.18 -4.33 -15.35
N TYR A 189 -8.18 -4.94 -14.70
CA TYR A 189 -8.97 -4.25 -13.68
C TYR A 189 -8.08 -3.75 -12.53
N MET A 190 -7.20 -4.60 -11.98
CA MET A 190 -6.29 -4.21 -10.89
C MET A 190 -5.36 -3.05 -11.29
N ILE A 191 -4.82 -3.07 -12.52
CA ILE A 191 -3.98 -1.99 -13.05
C ILE A 191 -4.78 -0.70 -13.14
N PHE A 192 -5.97 -0.75 -13.76
CA PHE A 192 -6.81 0.42 -13.96
C PHE A 192 -7.29 1.00 -12.63
N TRP A 193 -7.94 0.18 -11.80
CA TRP A 193 -8.55 0.62 -10.55
C TRP A 193 -7.50 1.02 -9.52
N GLY A 194 -6.41 0.26 -9.38
CA GLY A 194 -5.29 0.63 -8.52
C GLY A 194 -4.60 1.91 -8.96
N GLY A 195 -4.51 2.16 -10.28
CA GLY A 195 -3.93 3.38 -10.84
C GLY A 195 -4.82 4.60 -10.62
N VAL A 196 -6.11 4.49 -10.98
CA VAL A 196 -7.08 5.58 -10.82
C VAL A 196 -7.22 5.97 -9.35
N THR A 197 -7.36 5.02 -8.43
CA THR A 197 -7.49 5.32 -7.00
C THR A 197 -6.20 5.89 -6.39
N ALA A 198 -5.02 5.51 -6.88
CA ALA A 198 -3.77 6.13 -6.47
C ALA A 198 -3.69 7.59 -6.94
N LEU A 199 -4.05 7.88 -8.20
CA LEU A 199 -4.03 9.23 -8.76
C LEU A 199 -5.12 10.14 -8.20
N ALA A 200 -6.27 9.57 -7.84
CA ALA A 200 -7.39 10.30 -7.24
C ALA A 200 -6.99 11.07 -5.97
N ARG A 201 -5.98 10.61 -5.23
CA ARG A 201 -5.48 11.28 -4.02
C ARG A 201 -4.93 12.66 -4.31
N VAL A 202 -4.04 12.77 -5.30
CA VAL A 202 -3.52 14.07 -5.75
C VAL A 202 -4.62 14.88 -6.43
N ALA A 203 -5.42 14.26 -7.28
CA ALA A 203 -6.45 14.96 -8.04
C ALA A 203 -7.54 15.60 -7.15
N SER A 204 -7.93 14.95 -6.06
CA SER A 204 -8.97 15.44 -5.14
C SER A 204 -8.47 16.45 -4.11
N ASN A 205 -7.17 16.51 -3.87
CA ASN A 205 -6.58 17.40 -2.87
C ASN A 205 -5.67 18.47 -3.48
N PHE A 206 -5.68 18.62 -4.81
CA PHE A 206 -4.96 19.69 -5.48
C PHE A 206 -5.65 21.03 -5.23
N ASP A 207 -4.98 21.89 -4.48
CA ASP A 207 -5.44 23.24 -4.17
C ASP A 207 -4.27 24.21 -4.36
N ARG A 208 -4.36 25.11 -5.35
CA ARG A 208 -3.32 26.10 -5.64
C ARG A 208 -3.06 27.07 -4.48
N SER A 209 -4.04 27.24 -3.59
CA SER A 209 -3.93 28.13 -2.43
C SER A 209 -3.26 27.46 -1.22
N ALA A 210 -3.10 26.13 -1.23
CA ALA A 210 -2.42 25.38 -0.20
C ALA A 210 -0.89 25.36 -0.40
N ASP A 211 -0.14 25.16 0.68
CA ASP A 211 1.31 24.94 0.61
C ASP A 211 1.64 23.74 -0.29
N PHE A 212 2.70 23.89 -1.10
CA PHE A 212 3.04 22.94 -2.17
C PHE A 212 1.84 22.57 -3.06
N SER A 213 0.85 23.45 -3.23
CA SER A 213 -0.38 23.19 -3.97
C SER A 213 -1.18 21.96 -3.51
N GLY A 214 -1.03 21.57 -2.24
CA GLY A 214 -1.61 20.34 -1.72
C GLY A 214 -0.94 19.06 -2.23
N PHE A 215 0.26 19.12 -2.82
CA PHE A 215 0.98 17.90 -3.20
C PHE A 215 1.51 17.12 -1.98
N ASP A 216 1.85 17.80 -0.88
CA ASP A 216 2.17 17.13 0.38
C ASP A 216 0.89 17.02 1.23
N PRO A 217 0.51 15.83 1.74
CA PRO A 217 1.17 14.51 1.62
C PRO A 217 0.73 13.65 0.43
N TRP A 218 -0.19 14.14 -0.40
CA TRP A 218 -0.94 13.30 -1.34
C TRP A 218 -0.10 12.70 -2.46
N LEU A 219 0.94 13.39 -2.93
CA LEU A 219 1.90 12.88 -3.90
C LEU A 219 2.64 11.65 -3.35
N VAL A 220 3.10 11.74 -2.10
CA VAL A 220 3.80 10.65 -1.43
C VAL A 220 2.86 9.47 -1.23
N GLU A 221 1.62 9.72 -0.79
CA GLU A 221 0.59 8.68 -0.64
C GLU A 221 0.23 8.01 -1.99
N THR A 222 0.26 8.75 -3.11
CA THR A 222 0.14 8.18 -4.46
C THR A 222 1.34 7.30 -4.80
N LEU A 223 2.57 7.76 -4.53
CA LEU A 223 3.80 7.01 -4.83
C LEU A 223 3.88 5.70 -4.03
N VAL A 224 3.58 5.73 -2.74
CA VAL A 224 3.56 4.54 -1.87
C VAL A 224 2.53 3.51 -2.33
N ARG A 225 1.45 3.94 -3.00
CA ARG A 225 0.44 3.04 -3.59
C ARG A 225 0.73 2.60 -5.01
N THR A 226 1.80 3.06 -5.64
CA THR A 226 2.23 2.60 -6.97
C THR A 226 2.26 1.06 -7.12
N PRO A 227 2.63 0.25 -6.10
CA PRO A 227 2.55 -1.20 -6.20
C PRO A 227 1.19 -1.76 -6.59
N HIS A 228 0.08 -1.10 -6.22
CA HIS A 228 -1.30 -1.57 -6.46
C HIS A 228 -1.62 -1.73 -7.94
N TRP A 229 -0.94 -0.98 -8.81
CA TRP A 229 -1.10 -1.07 -10.26
C TRP A 229 0.16 -1.55 -10.98
N LEU A 230 1.34 -1.20 -10.48
CA LEU A 230 2.60 -1.55 -11.15
C LEU A 230 2.97 -3.02 -10.98
N ILE A 231 2.69 -3.65 -9.83
CA ILE A 231 2.93 -5.09 -9.64
C ILE A 231 1.98 -5.93 -10.52
N PRO A 232 0.65 -5.67 -10.55
CA PRO A 232 -0.24 -6.31 -11.53
C PRO A 232 0.20 -6.12 -12.99
N LEU A 233 0.67 -4.93 -13.36
CA LEU A 233 1.23 -4.67 -14.70
C LEU A 233 2.46 -5.55 -14.99
N LEU A 234 3.40 -5.62 -14.04
CA LEU A 234 4.58 -6.46 -14.16
C LEU A 234 4.20 -7.95 -14.31
N ILE A 235 3.25 -8.44 -13.50
CA ILE A 235 2.73 -9.81 -13.63
C ILE A 235 2.16 -10.04 -15.04
N MET A 236 1.33 -9.12 -15.55
CA MET A 236 0.73 -9.22 -16.88
C MET A 236 1.80 -9.32 -17.98
N VAL A 237 2.85 -8.48 -17.91
CA VAL A 237 3.96 -8.51 -18.86
C VAL A 237 4.71 -9.84 -18.79
N LEU A 238 4.98 -10.36 -17.60
CA LEU A 238 5.68 -11.64 -17.39
C LEU A 238 4.86 -12.83 -17.91
N VAL A 239 3.54 -12.83 -17.69
CA VAL A 239 2.61 -13.85 -18.20
C VAL A 239 2.61 -13.84 -19.73
N LYS A 240 2.48 -12.67 -20.37
CA LYS A 240 2.45 -12.53 -21.83
C LYS A 240 3.77 -12.95 -22.49
N ARG A 241 4.91 -12.68 -21.86
CA ARG A 241 6.25 -13.09 -22.34
C ARG A 241 6.53 -14.61 -22.22
N GLY A 242 5.57 -15.41 -21.78
CA GLY A 242 5.71 -16.87 -21.77
C GLY A 242 6.43 -17.46 -20.56
N HIS A 243 6.90 -16.64 -19.61
CA HIS A 243 7.47 -17.14 -18.33
C HIS A 243 6.47 -18.01 -17.55
N VAL A 244 5.17 -17.90 -17.87
CA VAL A 244 4.07 -18.66 -17.24
C VAL A 244 3.57 -19.84 -18.09
N ARG A 245 3.76 -19.86 -19.43
CA ARG A 245 3.32 -21.01 -20.26
C ARG A 245 4.12 -22.28 -19.96
N MET A 246 5.40 -22.16 -19.60
CA MET A 246 6.16 -23.30 -19.07
C MET A 246 5.70 -23.71 -17.65
N ALA A 247 4.95 -22.84 -16.95
CA ALA A 247 4.73 -22.90 -15.52
C ALA A 247 3.53 -23.70 -15.03
N LEU A 248 2.47 -23.74 -15.82
CA LEU A 248 1.19 -24.36 -15.47
C LEU A 248 0.85 -25.57 -16.36
N ALA A 249 1.59 -25.80 -17.45
CA ALA A 249 1.44 -26.98 -18.31
C ALA A 249 2.14 -28.25 -17.77
N ARG A 250 2.63 -28.22 -16.52
CA ARG A 250 3.26 -29.37 -15.84
C ARG A 250 2.62 -29.65 -14.47
N GLN A 251 1.34 -29.34 -14.33
CA GLN A 251 0.51 -29.89 -13.26
C GLN A 251 -0.36 -30.99 -13.87
#